data_AF-A0A2R4MZM6-F1
#
_entry.id   AF-A0A2R4MZM6-F1
#
_cell.length_a   1.000
_cell.length_b   1.000
_cell.length_c   1.000
_cell.angle_alpha   90.00
_cell.angle_beta   90.00
_cell.angle_gamma   90.00
#
_symmetry.space_group_name_H-M   'P 1'
#
loop_
_entity.id
_entity.type
_entity.pdbx_description
1 polymer ?
#
loop_
_entity_poly.entity_id
_entity_poly.type
_entity_poly.pdbx_seq_one_letter_code
_entity_poly.pdbx_strand_id
1 'polypeptide(L)'
;MNIFDILGPVMIGPSSSHTAGAARIGRLAGIVLGEPPVKADFYLHGSFAETYLGHGTDRALVGGLLGFDTADERIRQSLELAEEAKIKLAFHKTDLGMCTPIPSRW
;
A
#
# COMPACT_ATOMS: atom_id res chain seq x y z
N MET A 1 -12.21 -21.26 11.94
CA MET A 1 -11.46 -20.04 12.32
C MET A 1 -10.13 -20.46 12.92
N ASN A 2 -9.01 -20.16 12.26
CA ASN A 2 -7.69 -20.51 12.74
C ASN A 2 -7.15 -19.34 13.59
N ILE A 3 -6.47 -19.63 14.69
CA ILE A 3 -5.86 -18.63 15.59
C ILE A 3 -4.84 -17.75 14.84
N PHE A 4 -4.25 -18.28 13.76
CA PHE A 4 -3.33 -17.53 12.90
C PHE A 4 -4.01 -16.45 12.04
N ASP A 5 -5.34 -16.41 11.95
CA ASP A 5 -6.08 -15.35 11.26
C ASP A 5 -6.26 -14.10 12.16
N ILE A 6 -6.15 -14.27 13.47
CA ILE A 6 -6.34 -13.20 14.48
C ILE A 6 -5.03 -12.43 14.70
N LEU A 7 -3.91 -13.13 14.58
CA LEU A 7 -2.57 -12.56 14.64
C LEU A 7 -2.17 -12.15 13.23
N GLY A 8 -2.60 -10.97 12.79
CA GLY A 8 -2.13 -10.40 11.53
C GLY A 8 -0.60 -10.47 11.42
N PRO A 9 -0.04 -10.57 10.21
CA PRO A 9 1.38 -10.73 9.99
C PRO A 9 2.19 -9.69 10.77
N VAL A 10 3.32 -10.11 11.34
CA VAL A 10 4.24 -9.21 12.05
C VAL A 10 4.71 -8.15 11.06
N MET A 11 4.16 -6.95 11.18
CA MET A 11 4.46 -5.83 10.29
C MET A 11 5.39 -4.83 10.95
N ILE A 12 6.21 -4.20 10.12
CA ILE A 12 7.06 -3.08 10.51
C ILE A 12 6.28 -1.77 10.27
N GLY A 13 5.57 -1.29 11.31
CA GLY A 13 4.87 0.00 11.28
C GLY A 13 3.71 0.09 12.29
N PRO A 14 3.28 1.29 12.71
CA PRO A 14 2.35 1.49 13.83
C PRO A 14 0.88 1.11 13.55
N SER A 15 0.53 0.58 12.37
CA SER A 15 -0.83 0.17 12.03
C SER A 15 -0.81 -1.08 11.14
N SER A 16 -1.14 -2.23 11.72
CA SER A 16 -0.93 -3.57 11.16
C SER A 16 -1.87 -3.98 10.02
N SER A 17 -2.99 -3.29 9.79
CA SER A 17 -3.97 -3.65 8.73
C SER A 17 -3.91 -2.75 7.49
N HIS A 18 -3.84 -1.44 7.67
CA HIS A 18 -3.83 -0.47 6.56
C HIS A 18 -2.53 -0.52 5.77
N THR A 19 -1.40 -0.68 6.46
CA THR A 19 -0.08 -0.85 5.85
C THR A 19 0.04 -2.19 5.12
N ALA A 20 -0.53 -3.28 5.67
CA ALA A 20 -0.55 -4.59 5.01
C ALA A 20 -1.37 -4.55 3.72
N GLY A 21 -2.56 -3.96 3.81
CA GLY A 21 -3.44 -3.78 2.66
C GLY A 21 -2.76 -2.98 1.55
N ALA A 22 -2.15 -1.85 1.92
CA ALA A 22 -1.39 -1.00 1.00
C ALA A 22 -0.25 -1.75 0.28
N ALA A 23 0.62 -2.46 1.02
CA ALA A 23 1.71 -3.22 0.41
C ALA A 23 1.21 -4.35 -0.51
N ARG A 24 0.14 -5.04 -0.13
CA ARG A 24 -0.47 -6.07 -0.99
C ARG A 24 -1.05 -5.50 -2.27
N ILE A 25 -1.71 -4.34 -2.20
CA ILE A 25 -2.25 -3.63 -3.37
C ILE A 25 -1.11 -3.20 -4.29
N GLY A 26 -0.04 -2.60 -3.75
CA GLY A 26 1.13 -2.21 -4.52
C GLY A 26 1.78 -3.41 -5.23
N ARG A 27 1.95 -4.52 -4.51
CA ARG A 27 2.52 -5.76 -5.07
C ARG A 27 1.67 -6.36 -6.17
N LEU A 28 0.35 -6.35 -6.00
CA LEU A 28 -0.56 -6.79 -7.05
C LEU A 28 -0.41 -5.91 -8.30
N ALA A 29 -0.32 -4.59 -8.14
CA ALA A 29 -0.11 -3.68 -9.27
C ALA A 29 1.20 -3.98 -10.01
N GLY A 30 2.30 -4.23 -9.29
CA GLY A 30 3.58 -4.64 -9.90
C GLY A 30 3.49 -5.97 -10.64
N ILE A 31 2.79 -6.97 -10.07
CA ILE A 31 2.57 -8.27 -10.72
C ILE A 31 1.74 -8.12 -12.00
N VAL A 32 0.67 -7.31 -11.96
CA VAL A 32 -0.19 -7.05 -13.11
C VAL A 32 0.55 -6.30 -14.21
N LEU A 33 1.43 -5.37 -13.85
CA LEU A 33 2.28 -4.66 -14.80
C LEU A 33 3.29 -5.60 -15.47
N GLY A 34 3.91 -6.52 -14.71
CA GLY A 34 4.82 -7.54 -15.22
C GLY A 34 6.19 -7.02 -15.67
N GLU A 35 6.43 -5.72 -15.60
CA GLU A 35 7.69 -5.05 -15.92
C GLU A 35 8.03 -3.95 -14.89
N PRO A 36 9.28 -3.45 -14.83
CA PRO A 36 9.64 -2.39 -13.91
C PRO A 36 8.84 -1.10 -14.18
N PRO A 37 8.14 -0.54 -13.18
CA PRO A 37 7.35 0.68 -13.37
C PRO A 37 8.25 1.89 -13.62
N VAL A 38 7.85 2.76 -14.56
CA VAL A 38 8.50 4.07 -14.79
C VAL A 38 7.73 5.23 -14.17
N LYS A 39 6.45 5.02 -13.89
CA LYS A 39 5.54 5.98 -13.26
C LYS A 39 4.46 5.23 -12.47
N ALA A 40 4.09 5.76 -11.31
CA ALA A 40 2.94 5.31 -10.53
C ALA A 40 2.11 6.50 -10.02
N ASP A 41 0.82 6.49 -10.34
CA ASP A 41 -0.15 7.45 -9.81
C ASP A 41 -1.07 6.73 -8.81
N PHE A 42 -1.00 7.12 -7.54
CA PHE A 42 -1.83 6.57 -6.47
C PHE A 42 -3.01 7.51 -6.20
N TYR A 43 -4.22 7.02 -6.44
CA TYR A 43 -5.46 7.75 -6.13
C TYR A 43 -6.05 7.20 -4.84
N LEU A 44 -6.08 8.02 -3.80
CA LEU A 44 -6.48 7.62 -2.46
C LEU A 44 -7.81 8.27 -2.11
N HIS A 45 -8.70 7.49 -1.48
CA HIS A 45 -10.06 7.91 -1.14
C HIS A 45 -10.36 7.73 0.36
N GLY A 46 -11.25 8.57 0.90
CA GLY A 46 -11.76 8.48 2.26
C GLY A 46 -10.66 8.54 3.33
N SER A 47 -10.78 7.73 4.38
CA SER A 47 -9.82 7.67 5.50
C SER A 47 -8.39 7.31 5.06
N PHE A 48 -8.23 6.67 3.90
CA PHE A 48 -6.93 6.38 3.30
C PHE A 48 -6.26 7.67 2.77
N ALA A 49 -7.04 8.59 2.20
CA ALA A 49 -6.55 9.88 1.71
C ALA A 49 -6.18 10.87 2.84
N GLU A 50 -6.77 10.70 4.02
CA GLU A 50 -6.49 11.57 5.17
C GLU A 50 -5.22 11.18 5.91
N THR A 51 -4.88 9.87 5.91
CA THR A 51 -3.80 9.32 6.74
C THR A 51 -2.59 8.82 5.95
N TYR A 52 -2.57 8.89 4.61
CA TYR A 52 -1.47 8.29 3.85
C TYR A 52 -0.10 8.94 4.01
N LEU A 53 -0.05 10.25 4.28
CA LEU A 53 1.20 11.00 4.34
C LEU A 53 1.88 10.80 5.70
N GLY A 54 3.05 10.15 5.72
CA GLY A 54 3.87 10.03 6.94
C GLY A 54 3.47 8.93 7.92
N HIS A 55 2.39 8.17 7.67
CA HIS A 55 1.97 7.03 8.50
C HIS A 55 2.42 5.67 7.94
N GLY A 56 3.21 5.66 6.86
CA GLY A 56 3.78 4.45 6.26
C GLY A 56 2.90 3.77 5.22
N THR A 57 1.69 4.27 4.97
CA THR A 57 0.80 3.77 3.90
C THR A 57 1.33 4.11 2.51
N ASP A 58 1.83 5.33 2.32
CA ASP A 58 2.57 5.77 1.14
C ASP A 58 3.76 4.86 0.84
N ARG A 59 4.57 4.61 1.85
CA ARG A 59 5.74 3.73 1.81
C ARG A 59 5.37 2.29 1.55
N ALA A 60 4.29 1.80 2.14
CA ALA A 60 3.81 0.44 1.91
C ALA A 60 3.33 0.25 0.48
N LEU A 61 2.56 1.20 -0.08
CA LEU A 61 2.11 1.17 -1.48
C LEU A 61 3.30 1.09 -2.44
N VAL A 62 4.29 1.97 -2.23
CA VAL A 62 5.48 2.03 -3.08
C VAL A 62 6.37 0.80 -2.88
N GLY A 63 6.61 0.38 -1.64
CA GLY A 63 7.40 -0.82 -1.34
C GLY A 63 6.78 -2.08 -1.94
N GLY A 64 5.45 -2.21 -1.86
CA GLY A 64 4.72 -3.27 -2.53
C GLY A 64 4.91 -3.22 -4.05
N LEU A 65 4.80 -2.05 -4.67
CA LEU A 65 5.01 -1.85 -6.10
C LEU A 65 6.44 -2.25 -6.54
N LEU A 66 7.44 -1.99 -5.70
CA LEU A 66 8.83 -2.43 -5.89
C LEU A 66 9.05 -3.92 -5.63
N GLY A 67 8.01 -4.64 -5.20
CA GLY A 67 8.04 -6.09 -4.94
C GLY A 67 8.44 -6.48 -3.52
N PHE A 68 8.51 -5.53 -2.58
CA PHE A 68 8.83 -5.83 -1.18
C PHE A 68 7.64 -6.48 -0.47
N ASP A 69 7.93 -7.37 0.47
CA ASP A 69 6.92 -7.96 1.34
C ASP A 69 6.57 -7.00 2.49
N THR A 70 5.37 -7.16 3.05
CA THR A 70 4.83 -6.47 4.23
C THR A 70 5.75 -6.43 5.46
N ALA A 71 6.60 -7.43 5.63
CA ALA A 71 7.57 -7.51 6.73
C ALA A 71 8.96 -6.96 6.37
N ASP A 72 9.15 -6.49 5.14
CA ASP A 72 10.45 -6.04 4.63
C ASP A 72 10.81 -4.67 5.21
N GLU A 73 11.99 -4.58 5.84
CA GLU A 73 12.48 -3.34 6.43
C GLU A 73 12.67 -2.22 5.40
N ARG A 74 12.93 -2.60 4.14
CA ARG A 74 13.11 -1.69 3.00
C ARG A 74 11.84 -0.91 2.65
N ILE A 75 10.67 -1.31 3.15
CA ILE A 75 9.45 -0.50 3.03
C ILE A 75 9.69 0.91 3.55
N ARG A 76 10.46 1.10 4.63
CA ARG A 76 10.74 2.44 5.17
C ARG A 76 11.48 3.36 4.19
N GLN A 77 12.32 2.76 3.33
CA GLN A 77 13.15 3.44 2.33
C GLN A 77 12.54 3.38 0.92
N SER A 78 11.33 2.83 0.78
CA SER A 78 10.69 2.59 -0.52
C SER A 78 10.58 3.85 -1.41
N LEU A 79 10.36 5.02 -0.82
CA LEU A 79 10.31 6.29 -1.56
C LEU A 79 11.68 6.67 -2.14
N GLU A 80 12.74 6.52 -1.35
CA GLU A 80 14.12 6.76 -1.76
C GLU A 80 14.53 5.78 -2.85
N LEU A 81 14.24 4.49 -2.64
CA LEU A 81 14.52 3.42 -3.62
C LEU A 81 13.76 3.60 -4.93
N ALA A 82 12.54 4.13 -4.89
CA ALA A 82 11.79 4.47 -6.09
C ALA A 82 12.39 5.66 -6.84
N GLU A 83 12.91 6.66 -6.12
CA GLU A 83 13.62 7.81 -6.70
C GLU A 83 14.94 7.38 -7.37
N GLU A 84 15.71 6.51 -6.71
CA GLU A 84 16.92 5.90 -7.26
C GLU A 84 16.64 5.09 -8.53
N ALA A 85 15.53 4.36 -8.53
CA ALA A 85 15.03 3.63 -9.70
C ALA A 85 14.41 4.56 -10.77
N LYS A 86 14.42 5.89 -10.57
CA LYS A 86 13.89 6.92 -11.47
C LYS A 86 12.40 6.78 -11.77
N ILE A 87 11.66 6.24 -10.80
CA ILE A 87 10.22 6.01 -10.90
C ILE A 87 9.50 7.30 -10.51
N LYS A 88 8.65 7.81 -11.40
CA LYS A 88 7.85 9.01 -11.11
C LYS A 88 6.65 8.64 -10.25
N LEU A 89 6.64 9.08 -8.99
CA LEU A 89 5.53 8.84 -8.07
C LEU A 89 4.64 10.08 -7.96
N ALA A 90 3.31 9.88 -7.99
CA ALA A 90 2.34 10.93 -7.70
C ALA A 90 1.22 10.38 -6.82
N PHE A 91 0.80 11.17 -5.83
CA PHE A 91 -0.30 10.83 -4.93
C PHE A 91 -1.41 11.87 -5.08
N HIS A 92 -2.61 11.38 -5.34
CA HIS A 92 -3.79 12.19 -5.59
C HIS A 92 -4.87 11.82 -4.58
N LYS A 93 -5.47 12.82 -3.94
CA LYS A 93 -6.70 12.61 -3.16
C LYS A 93 -7.87 12.61 -4.14
N THR A 94 -8.72 11.58 -4.08
CA THR A 94 -9.92 11.47 -4.90
C THR A 94 -11.14 11.20 -4.03
N ASP A 95 -12.27 11.77 -4.43
CA ASP A 95 -13.57 11.46 -3.86
C ASP A 95 -14.32 10.54 -4.82
N LEU A 96 -14.49 9.28 -4.44
CA LEU A 96 -15.24 8.28 -5.20
C LEU A 96 -16.74 8.30 -4.85
N GLY A 97 -17.20 9.23 -4.00
CA GLY A 97 -18.58 9.30 -3.51
C GLY A 97 -18.91 8.21 -2.49
N MET A 98 -20.21 7.96 -2.25
CA MET A 98 -20.68 6.93 -1.31
C MET A 98 -20.43 5.51 -1.84
N CYS A 99 -19.18 5.06 -1.76
CA CYS A 99 -18.82 3.66 -1.85
C CYS A 99 -19.05 3.03 -0.47
N THR A 100 -20.30 2.71 -0.14
CA THR A 100 -20.59 1.92 1.07
C THR A 100 -19.92 0.56 0.89
N PRO A 101 -19.06 0.08 1.80
CA PRO A 101 -18.63 -1.31 1.76
C PRO A 101 -19.90 -2.14 1.81
N ILE A 102 -20.12 -3.00 0.81
CA ILE A 102 -21.22 -3.95 0.79
C ILE A 102 -21.20 -4.62 2.17
N PRO A 103 -22.25 -4.46 3.01
CA PRO A 103 -22.29 -5.15 4.27
C PRO A 103 -22.15 -6.63 3.95
N SER A 104 -21.17 -7.30 4.56
CA SER A 104 -21.02 -8.74 4.45
C SER A 104 -22.27 -9.38 5.05
N ARG A 105 -23.31 -9.55 4.23
CA ARG A 105 -24.50 -10.31 4.53
C ARG A 105 -24.17 -11.76 4.17
N TRP A 106 -23.60 -12.46 5.14
CA TRP A 106 -23.60 -13.92 5.23
C TRP A 106 -24.37 -14.29 6.49
#